data_AF-A0A448WFT8-F1
#
_entry.id   AF-A0A448WFT8-F1
#
_cell.length_a   1.000
_cell.length_b   1.000
_cell.length_c   1.000
_cell.angle_alpha   90.00
_cell.angle_beta   90.00
_cell.angle_gamma   90.00
#
_symmetry.space_group_name_H-M   'P 1'
#
loop_
_entity.id
_entity.type
_entity.pdbx_description
1 polymer ?
#
loop_
_entity_poly.entity_id
_entity_poly.type
_entity_poly.pdbx_seq_one_letter_code
_entity_poly.pdbx_strand_id
1 'polypeptide(L)'
;MEFLGHSPTAVYLGAARRQNETSKLPNIASLPPVSNDQQKYGQFDYPFSRALTTLGYTPAKFYTSAKFDPNSSLTGSSPANVDTSNLSTLSGIRVPPIYSAARNALYTRYTQKNWYENYQRLLHANDRALKDSENLLYESGRRINEEIALTKANQDEATRKLGDRICDINYWINELEDEIDKMVKENNDLNRTKRIAEKLLTETENQLHIAQECLYNREKRQGIDLVHDNVEKKMVQVSLQMYLP
;
A
#
# COMPACT_ATOMS: atom_id res chain seq x y z
N MET A 1 -16.94 -7.31 62.27
CA MET A 1 -17.72 -7.56 61.05
C MET A 1 -17.65 -6.29 60.23
N GLU A 2 -16.65 -6.19 59.35
CA GLU A 2 -16.53 -5.06 58.43
C GLU A 2 -17.06 -5.54 57.08
N PHE A 3 -18.22 -5.01 56.71
CA PHE A 3 -18.95 -5.41 55.51
C PHE A 3 -18.53 -4.52 54.34
N LEU A 4 -18.10 -5.20 53.27
CA LEU A 4 -17.97 -4.78 51.89
C LEU A 4 -18.91 -3.65 51.45
N GLY A 5 -18.40 -2.77 50.58
CA GLY A 5 -19.11 -2.57 49.30
C GLY A 5 -19.10 -1.17 48.68
N HIS A 6 -18.42 -1.11 47.52
CA HIS A 6 -18.84 -0.44 46.29
C HIS A 6 -18.81 1.10 46.18
N SER A 7 -17.93 1.54 45.28
CA SER A 7 -17.80 2.89 44.71
C SER A 7 -19.10 3.34 44.02
N PRO A 8 -19.67 4.52 44.36
CA PRO A 8 -20.78 5.11 43.63
C PRO A 8 -20.33 5.69 42.28
N THR A 9 -20.98 5.21 41.23
CA THR A 9 -21.02 5.69 39.86
C THR A 9 -21.62 7.11 39.76
N ALA A 10 -21.26 7.81 38.67
CA ALA A 10 -22.00 8.90 37.97
C ALA A 10 -21.37 10.31 38.03
N VAL A 11 -20.74 10.70 36.92
CA VAL A 11 -20.57 12.11 36.54
C VAL A 11 -21.63 12.42 35.48
N TYR A 12 -22.46 13.42 35.78
CA TYR A 12 -23.56 13.90 34.95
C TYR A 12 -23.08 14.43 33.58
N LEU A 13 -23.76 14.00 32.52
CA LEU A 13 -23.69 14.60 31.17
C LEU A 13 -24.21 16.04 31.22
N GLY A 14 -23.33 17.00 30.93
CA GLY A 14 -23.67 18.40 30.68
C GLY A 14 -24.19 18.61 29.25
N ALA A 15 -25.24 19.42 29.14
CA ALA A 15 -26.05 19.61 27.94
C ALA A 15 -25.31 20.18 26.71
N ALA A 16 -25.75 19.66 25.57
CA ALA A 16 -25.46 20.01 24.19
C ALA A 16 -25.14 21.49 23.88
N ARG A 17 -23.99 21.70 23.22
CA ARG A 17 -23.84 22.76 22.19
C ARG A 17 -23.55 22.06 20.86
N ARG A 18 -24.57 21.94 20.01
CA ARG A 18 -24.42 21.39 18.65
C ARG A 18 -23.35 22.21 17.92
N GLN A 19 -22.22 21.59 17.58
CA GLN A 19 -21.33 22.12 16.55
C GLN A 19 -21.87 21.65 15.20
N ASN A 20 -21.91 22.55 14.22
CA ASN A 20 -22.25 22.23 12.84
C ASN A 20 -21.18 21.28 12.28
N GLU A 21 -21.50 19.99 12.18
CA GLU A 21 -20.68 19.05 11.44
C GLU A 21 -20.80 19.33 9.94
N THR A 22 -19.80 20.03 9.38
CA THR A 22 -19.49 19.87 7.96
C THR A 22 -18.77 18.54 7.81
N SER A 23 -19.41 17.59 7.13
CA SER A 23 -18.85 16.28 6.78
C SER A 23 -17.45 16.42 6.17
N LYS A 24 -16.41 16.09 6.93
CA LYS A 24 -15.05 15.97 6.41
C LYS A 24 -14.85 14.53 5.95
N LEU A 25 -14.73 14.35 4.64
CA LEU A 25 -14.25 13.11 4.03
C LEU A 25 -12.85 12.77 4.58
N PRO A 26 -12.47 11.48 4.65
CA PRO A 26 -11.17 11.08 5.17
C PRO A 26 -10.04 11.70 4.32
N ASN A 27 -9.09 12.31 5.02
CA ASN A 27 -7.92 12.94 4.43
C ASN A 27 -7.01 11.84 3.84
N ILE A 28 -6.65 11.95 2.55
CA ILE A 28 -5.72 11.04 1.89
C ILE A 28 -4.39 11.08 2.64
N ALA A 29 -3.90 9.90 3.05
CA ALA A 29 -2.63 9.73 3.73
C ALA A 29 -1.49 10.40 2.92
N SER A 30 -0.71 11.27 3.56
CA SER A 30 0.51 11.81 2.98
C SER A 30 1.54 10.70 2.89
N LEU A 31 1.80 10.19 1.67
CA LEU A 31 2.92 9.29 1.43
C LEU A 31 4.24 10.09 1.53
N PRO A 32 5.32 9.49 2.06
CA PRO A 32 6.64 10.11 2.06
C PRO A 32 7.15 10.26 0.61
N PRO A 33 8.03 11.25 0.33
CA PRO A 33 8.55 11.46 -1.01
C PRO A 33 9.37 10.24 -1.44
N VAL A 34 8.99 9.65 -2.58
CA VAL A 34 9.74 8.57 -3.22
C VAL A 34 11.07 9.13 -3.70
N SER A 35 12.16 8.57 -3.17
CA SER A 35 13.52 8.80 -3.67
C SER A 35 13.59 8.37 -5.13
N ASN A 36 13.99 9.29 -6.02
CA ASN A 36 14.23 9.01 -7.44
C ASN A 36 15.51 8.18 -7.60
N ASP A 37 15.43 6.88 -7.31
CA ASP A 37 16.42 5.92 -7.79
C ASP A 37 15.69 4.84 -8.57
N GLN A 38 15.58 5.06 -9.88
CA GLN A 38 15.69 4.05 -10.95
C GLN A 38 15.35 4.66 -12.32
N GLN A 39 16.30 5.42 -12.88
CA GLN A 39 16.42 5.49 -14.33
C GLN A 39 17.01 4.16 -14.81
N LYS A 40 16.20 3.24 -15.34
CA LYS A 40 16.76 2.12 -16.12
C LYS A 40 15.81 1.36 -17.04
N TYR A 41 14.82 2.01 -17.68
CA TYR A 41 14.24 1.46 -18.91
C TYR A 41 13.84 2.56 -19.91
N GLY A 42 14.58 2.61 -21.02
CA GLY A 42 14.17 3.11 -22.34
C GLY A 42 13.43 4.44 -22.41
N GLN A 43 14.16 5.55 -22.32
CA GLN A 43 13.67 6.85 -22.78
C GLN A 43 13.67 6.86 -24.32
N PHE A 44 12.50 6.61 -24.93
CA PHE A 44 12.30 6.90 -26.36
C PHE A 44 12.04 8.40 -26.51
N ASP A 45 13.04 9.13 -27.01
CA ASP A 45 12.91 10.53 -27.36
C ASP A 45 11.98 10.69 -28.57
N TYR A 46 10.69 10.95 -28.31
CA TYR A 46 9.75 11.44 -29.30
C TYR A 46 9.48 12.93 -29.07
N PRO A 47 9.51 13.79 -30.11
CA PRO A 47 9.48 15.25 -29.98
C PRO A 47 8.12 15.83 -29.58
N PHE A 48 7.20 15.04 -29.00
CA PHE A 48 5.87 15.53 -28.61
C PHE A 48 5.28 14.90 -27.33
N SER A 49 6.10 14.36 -26.42
CA SER A 49 5.60 13.95 -25.10
C SER A 49 5.55 15.13 -24.13
N ARG A 50 4.49 15.95 -24.20
CA ARG A 50 4.13 16.81 -23.07
C ARG A 50 3.38 15.95 -22.05
N ALA A 51 4.04 15.63 -20.94
CA ALA A 51 3.43 14.93 -19.82
C ALA A 51 2.18 15.70 -19.32
N LEU A 52 1.00 15.12 -19.51
CA LEU A 52 -0.28 15.64 -19.03
C LEU A 52 -0.53 15.37 -17.52
N THR A 53 0.42 14.74 -16.83
CA THR A 53 0.21 14.15 -15.50
C THR A 53 0.45 15.09 -14.32
N THR A 54 0.78 16.37 -14.52
CA THR A 54 1.00 17.34 -13.42
C THR A 54 0.03 18.53 -13.39
N LEU A 55 -0.99 18.54 -14.24
CA LEU A 55 -2.01 19.59 -14.19
C LEU A 55 -3.18 19.13 -13.33
N GLY A 56 -3.16 19.56 -12.06
CA GLY A 56 -4.34 19.53 -11.20
C GLY A 56 -5.54 20.11 -11.94
N TYR A 57 -6.67 19.41 -11.84
CA TYR A 57 -7.92 19.75 -12.52
C TYR A 57 -8.28 21.22 -12.24
N THR A 58 -8.09 22.07 -13.24
CA THR A 58 -8.52 23.47 -13.20
C THR A 58 -9.34 23.72 -14.47
N PRO A 59 -10.66 24.00 -14.35
CA PRO A 59 -11.54 24.19 -15.49
C PRO A 59 -11.04 25.23 -16.50
N ALA A 60 -10.28 26.24 -16.04
CA ALA A 60 -9.78 27.34 -16.85
C ALA A 60 -8.83 26.93 -18.00
N LYS A 61 -8.07 25.83 -17.85
CA LYS A 61 -7.09 25.43 -18.88
C LYS A 61 -7.70 24.61 -20.02
N PHE A 62 -8.77 23.87 -19.78
CA PHE A 62 -9.53 23.18 -20.84
C PHE A 62 -10.20 24.16 -21.81
N TYR A 63 -10.71 25.30 -21.31
CA TYR A 63 -11.30 26.33 -22.16
C TYR A 63 -10.26 27.08 -23.01
N THR A 64 -8.98 27.05 -22.65
CA THR A 64 -7.94 27.80 -23.39
C THR A 64 -7.47 27.04 -24.63
N SER A 65 -7.37 25.71 -24.59
CA SER A 65 -7.11 24.87 -25.77
C SER A 65 -8.34 24.70 -26.67
N ALA A 66 -9.53 25.03 -26.18
CA ALA A 66 -10.78 25.07 -26.96
C ALA A 66 -11.08 26.46 -27.57
N LYS A 67 -10.17 27.44 -27.44
CA LYS A 67 -10.28 28.69 -28.21
C LYS A 67 -9.92 28.40 -29.67
N PHE A 68 -10.88 27.84 -30.38
CA PHE A 68 -10.96 27.97 -31.82
C PHE A 68 -11.04 29.48 -32.09
N ASP A 69 -9.96 30.07 -32.59
CA ASP A 69 -9.98 31.45 -33.03
C ASP A 69 -10.91 31.50 -34.26
N PRO A 70 -12.07 32.19 -34.20
CA PRO A 70 -12.96 32.29 -35.36
C PRO A 70 -12.31 33.04 -36.54
N ASN A 71 -11.16 33.69 -36.31
CA ASN A 71 -10.32 34.29 -37.35
C ASN A 71 -9.13 33.41 -37.77
N SER A 72 -8.89 32.26 -37.11
CA SER A 72 -8.02 31.23 -37.65
C SER A 72 -8.75 30.58 -38.82
N SER A 73 -8.52 31.14 -39.99
CA SER A 73 -9.05 30.59 -41.21
C SER A 73 -8.49 29.17 -41.33
N LEU A 74 -9.34 28.13 -41.42
CA LEU A 74 -8.94 26.78 -41.88
C LEU A 74 -8.39 26.78 -43.33
N THR A 75 -8.10 27.96 -43.85
CA THR A 75 -7.59 28.21 -45.17
C THR A 75 -6.08 28.07 -45.14
N GLY A 76 -5.61 26.83 -45.13
CA GLY A 76 -4.42 26.45 -45.89
C GLY A 76 -4.66 26.57 -47.40
N SER A 77 -5.35 27.63 -47.82
CA SER A 77 -5.68 27.99 -49.20
C SER A 77 -5.20 29.42 -49.43
N SER A 78 -3.95 29.69 -49.07
CA SER A 78 -3.19 30.59 -49.92
C SER A 78 -3.08 29.89 -51.27
N PRO A 79 -3.55 30.47 -52.38
CA PRO A 79 -3.38 29.86 -53.69
C PRO A 79 -1.87 29.81 -53.94
N ALA A 80 -1.28 28.63 -53.83
CA ALA A 80 0.02 28.40 -54.42
C ALA A 80 -0.12 28.68 -55.91
N ASN A 81 0.44 29.81 -56.34
CA ASN A 81 0.70 30.20 -57.72
C ASN A 81 -0.44 29.87 -58.71
N VAL A 82 -1.56 30.59 -58.60
CA VAL A 82 -2.59 30.56 -59.66
C VAL A 82 -2.08 31.43 -60.79
N ASP A 83 -1.84 30.84 -61.97
CA ASP A 83 -1.52 31.55 -63.20
C ASP A 83 -2.56 32.67 -63.45
N THR A 84 -2.18 33.90 -63.12
CA THR A 84 -3.05 35.09 -63.21
C THR A 84 -3.23 35.58 -64.65
N SER A 85 -2.59 34.91 -65.61
CA SER A 85 -2.52 35.30 -67.03
C SER A 85 -3.89 35.28 -67.74
N ASN A 86 -4.90 34.59 -67.20
CA ASN A 86 -6.24 34.49 -67.80
C ASN A 86 -7.37 35.13 -66.96
N LEU A 87 -7.06 35.99 -65.98
CA LEU A 87 -8.08 36.54 -65.08
C LEU A 87 -8.78 37.81 -65.62
N SER A 88 -8.38 38.29 -66.81
CA SER A 88 -9.03 39.43 -67.49
C SER A 88 -10.27 39.04 -68.31
N THR A 89 -10.53 37.73 -68.43
CA THR A 89 -11.64 37.15 -69.19
C THR A 89 -12.55 36.35 -68.25
N LEU A 90 -13.79 36.81 -68.08
CA LEU A 90 -14.83 36.02 -67.41
C LEU A 90 -15.51 35.16 -68.46
N SER A 91 -15.35 33.83 -68.41
CA SER A 91 -15.99 32.92 -69.38
C SER A 91 -15.78 33.35 -70.85
N GLY A 92 -14.58 33.82 -71.19
CA GLY A 92 -14.24 34.29 -72.54
C GLY A 92 -14.54 35.77 -72.84
N ILE A 93 -15.14 36.53 -71.91
CA ILE A 93 -15.49 37.95 -72.10
C ILE A 93 -14.47 38.86 -71.42
N ARG A 94 -13.78 39.71 -72.20
CA ARG A 94 -12.84 40.71 -71.69
C ARG A 94 -13.60 41.89 -71.07
N VAL A 95 -13.48 42.09 -69.77
CA VAL A 95 -14.14 43.21 -69.07
C VAL A 95 -13.37 44.52 -69.35
N PRO A 96 -14.00 45.53 -70.00
CA PRO A 96 -13.35 46.80 -70.30
C PRO A 96 -12.95 47.59 -69.03
N PRO A 97 -11.88 48.42 -69.10
CA PRO A 97 -11.36 49.17 -67.94
C PRO A 97 -12.35 50.14 -67.28
N ILE A 98 -13.40 50.54 -68.00
CA ILE A 98 -14.46 51.43 -67.51
C ILE A 98 -15.33 50.78 -66.41
N TYR A 99 -15.34 49.45 -66.29
CA TYR A 99 -16.05 48.73 -65.25
C TYR A 99 -15.07 48.23 -64.18
N SER A 100 -14.50 49.17 -63.42
CA SER A 100 -13.48 48.91 -62.39
C SER A 100 -13.92 47.90 -61.33
N ALA A 101 -15.17 47.97 -60.88
CA ALA A 101 -15.74 47.04 -59.90
C ALA A 101 -15.83 45.61 -60.43
N ALA A 102 -16.31 45.43 -61.67
CA ALA A 102 -16.40 44.10 -62.30
C ALA A 102 -15.02 43.52 -62.60
N ARG A 103 -14.05 44.35 -62.98
CA ARG A 103 -12.65 43.95 -63.17
C ARG A 103 -11.99 43.52 -61.85
N ASN A 104 -12.16 44.27 -60.77
CA ASN A 104 -11.62 43.92 -59.45
C ASN A 104 -12.24 42.64 -58.89
N ALA A 105 -13.52 42.38 -59.19
CA ALA A 105 -14.20 41.15 -58.80
C ALA A 105 -13.57 39.90 -59.46
N LEU A 106 -13.00 40.02 -60.67
CA LEU A 106 -12.31 38.89 -61.31
C LEU A 106 -11.01 38.53 -60.59
N TYR A 107 -10.26 39.53 -60.12
CA TYR A 107 -9.00 39.32 -59.40
C TYR A 107 -9.17 38.83 -57.96
N THR A 108 -10.36 38.97 -57.39
CA THR A 108 -10.65 38.68 -55.98
C THR A 108 -11.57 37.48 -55.76
N ARG A 109 -12.19 36.94 -56.82
CA ARG A 109 -13.13 35.82 -56.74
C ARG A 109 -12.53 34.53 -57.28
N TYR A 110 -12.86 33.42 -56.63
CA TYR A 110 -12.42 32.09 -57.05
C TYR A 110 -13.16 31.63 -58.31
N THR A 111 -12.45 30.89 -59.17
CA THR A 111 -13.06 30.21 -60.33
C THR A 111 -13.74 28.91 -59.89
N GLN A 112 -14.64 28.39 -60.72
CA GLN A 112 -15.29 27.08 -60.48
C GLN A 112 -14.26 25.95 -60.31
N LYS A 113 -13.16 26.00 -61.07
CA LYS A 113 -12.04 25.06 -60.95
C LYS A 113 -11.37 25.16 -59.58
N ASN A 114 -11.04 26.37 -59.12
CA ASN A 114 -10.45 26.60 -57.80
C ASN A 114 -11.39 26.13 -56.67
N TRP A 115 -12.70 26.34 -56.82
CA TRP A 115 -13.70 25.85 -55.88
C TRP A 115 -13.73 24.31 -55.84
N TYR A 116 -13.74 23.65 -57.00
CA TYR A 116 -13.75 22.18 -57.08
C TYR A 116 -12.48 21.56 -56.52
N GLU A 117 -11.30 22.11 -56.85
CA GLU A 117 -10.01 21.66 -56.29
C GLU A 117 -9.95 21.83 -54.77
N ASN A 118 -10.47 22.95 -54.24
CA ASN A 118 -10.56 23.16 -52.80
C ASN A 118 -11.54 22.20 -52.14
N TYR A 119 -12.70 21.93 -52.76
CA TYR A 119 -13.68 20.98 -52.27
C TYR A 119 -13.09 19.55 -52.19
N GLN A 120 -12.41 19.11 -53.25
CA GLN A 120 -11.71 17.81 -53.25
C GLN A 120 -10.63 17.74 -52.15
N ARG A 121 -9.86 18.82 -51.96
CA ARG A 121 -8.87 18.89 -50.88
C ARG A 121 -9.51 18.77 -49.49
N LEU A 122 -10.63 19.44 -49.28
CA LEU A 122 -11.38 19.38 -48.02
C LEU A 122 -11.96 17.99 -47.76
N LEU A 123 -12.50 17.33 -48.79
CA LEU A 123 -12.96 15.94 -48.68
C LEU A 123 -11.83 15.01 -48.24
N HIS A 124 -10.69 15.05 -48.93
CA HIS A 124 -9.53 14.24 -48.55
C HIS A 124 -8.98 14.56 -47.16
N ALA A 125 -9.04 15.83 -46.73
CA ALA A 125 -8.65 16.22 -45.38
C ALA A 125 -9.64 15.69 -44.32
N ASN A 126 -10.93 15.70 -44.62
CA ASN A 126 -11.97 15.12 -43.77
C ASN A 126 -11.81 13.60 -43.65
N ASP A 127 -11.59 12.89 -44.75
CA ASP A 127 -11.37 11.43 -44.75
C ASP A 127 -10.18 11.04 -43.86
N ARG A 128 -9.07 11.81 -43.94
CA ARG A 128 -7.91 11.60 -43.06
C ARG A 128 -8.26 11.85 -41.60
N ALA A 129 -8.94 12.96 -41.30
CA ALA A 129 -9.33 13.30 -39.94
C ALA A 129 -10.27 12.24 -39.33
N LEU A 130 -11.21 11.70 -40.12
CA LEU A 130 -12.08 10.61 -39.70
C LEU A 130 -11.27 9.36 -39.38
N LYS A 131 -10.40 8.93 -40.30
CA LYS A 131 -9.52 7.76 -40.08
C LYS A 131 -8.63 7.92 -38.85
N ASP A 132 -8.06 9.11 -38.63
CA ASP A 132 -7.23 9.40 -37.47
C ASP A 132 -8.05 9.33 -36.17
N SER A 133 -9.29 9.83 -36.20
CA SER A 133 -10.21 9.75 -35.05
C SER A 133 -10.63 8.31 -34.73
N GLU A 134 -10.91 7.49 -35.75
CA GLU A 134 -11.24 6.08 -35.59
C GLU A 134 -10.07 5.30 -35.01
N ASN A 135 -8.85 5.54 -35.52
CA ASN A 135 -7.64 4.92 -35.01
C ASN A 135 -7.38 5.32 -33.55
N LEU A 136 -7.60 6.60 -33.20
CA LEU A 136 -7.46 7.07 -31.82
C LEU A 136 -8.44 6.37 -30.87
N LEU A 137 -9.71 6.20 -31.29
CA LEU A 137 -10.71 5.48 -30.50
C LEU A 137 -10.33 4.01 -30.32
N TYR A 138 -9.85 3.36 -31.40
CA TYR A 138 -9.38 1.99 -31.34
C TYR A 138 -8.19 1.82 -30.37
N GLU A 139 -7.16 2.65 -30.51
CA GLU A 139 -5.99 2.63 -29.63
C GLU A 139 -6.36 2.94 -28.17
N SER A 140 -7.27 3.89 -27.95
CA SER A 140 -7.79 4.18 -26.62
C SER A 140 -8.50 2.97 -26.02
N GLY A 141 -9.35 2.28 -26.78
CA GLY A 141 -10.04 1.07 -26.34
C GLY A 141 -9.07 -0.06 -26.01
N ARG A 142 -8.06 -0.28 -26.86
CA ARG A 142 -6.99 -1.25 -26.64
C ARG A 142 -6.24 -0.96 -25.34
N ARG A 143 -5.81 0.28 -25.14
CA ARG A 143 -5.09 0.74 -23.94
C ARG A 143 -5.92 0.56 -22.67
N ILE A 144 -7.21 0.90 -22.71
CA ILE A 144 -8.11 0.67 -21.57
C ILE A 144 -8.16 -0.81 -21.20
N ASN A 145 -8.30 -1.70 -22.19
CA ASN A 145 -8.36 -3.14 -21.95
C ASN A 145 -7.04 -3.69 -21.39
N GLU A 146 -5.90 -3.23 -21.91
CA GLU A 146 -4.57 -3.60 -21.41
C GLU A 146 -4.39 -3.17 -19.94
N GLU A 147 -4.73 -1.92 -19.61
CA GLU A 147 -4.64 -1.42 -18.23
C GLU A 147 -5.59 -2.15 -17.28
N ILE A 148 -6.81 -2.49 -17.72
CA ILE A 148 -7.75 -3.29 -16.93
C ILE A 148 -7.16 -4.68 -16.66
N ALA A 149 -6.59 -5.33 -17.68
CA ALA A 149 -5.99 -6.66 -17.54
C ALA A 149 -4.80 -6.64 -16.58
N LEU A 150 -3.91 -5.65 -16.71
CA LEU A 150 -2.77 -5.46 -15.81
C LEU A 150 -3.21 -5.17 -14.37
N THR A 151 -4.19 -4.28 -14.20
CA THR A 151 -4.73 -3.93 -12.88
C THR A 151 -5.33 -5.16 -12.21
N LYS A 152 -6.11 -5.96 -12.95
CA LYS A 152 -6.70 -7.20 -12.44
C LYS A 152 -5.61 -8.20 -12.03
N ALA A 153 -4.62 -8.44 -12.89
CA ALA A 153 -3.52 -9.35 -12.58
C ALA A 153 -2.75 -8.92 -11.31
N ASN A 154 -2.49 -7.62 -11.16
CA ASN A 154 -1.85 -7.08 -9.96
C ASN A 154 -2.72 -7.23 -8.71
N GLN A 155 -4.05 -7.02 -8.82
CA GLN A 155 -4.98 -7.23 -7.71
C GLN A 155 -5.06 -8.70 -7.30
N ASP A 156 -5.12 -9.61 -8.27
CA ASP A 156 -5.14 -11.06 -8.03
C ASP A 156 -3.83 -11.52 -7.35
N GLU A 157 -2.68 -11.02 -7.81
CA GLU A 157 -1.38 -11.32 -7.19
C GLU A 157 -1.29 -10.76 -5.77
N ALA A 158 -1.72 -9.52 -5.55
CA ALA A 158 -1.73 -8.91 -4.22
C ALA A 158 -2.65 -9.69 -3.27
N THR A 159 -3.84 -10.08 -3.73
CA THR A 159 -4.81 -10.88 -2.96
C THR A 159 -4.22 -12.24 -2.59
N ARG A 160 -3.54 -12.91 -3.53
CA ARG A 160 -2.85 -14.18 -3.27
C ARG A 160 -1.76 -14.02 -2.20
N LYS A 161 -0.87 -13.02 -2.36
CA LYS A 161 0.21 -12.76 -1.38
C LYS A 161 -0.33 -12.44 0.01
N LEU A 162 -1.45 -11.72 0.10
CA LEU A 162 -2.12 -11.47 1.37
C LEU A 162 -2.68 -12.76 1.97
N GLY A 163 -3.29 -13.63 1.15
CA GLY A 163 -3.74 -14.95 1.56
C GLY A 163 -2.60 -15.82 2.11
N ASP A 164 -1.49 -15.91 1.38
CA ASP A 164 -0.30 -16.65 1.80
C ASP A 164 0.21 -16.13 3.16
N ARG A 165 0.31 -14.80 3.31
CA ARG A 165 0.76 -14.18 4.56
C ARG A 165 -0.19 -14.41 5.74
N ILE A 166 -1.50 -14.46 5.49
CA ILE A 166 -2.49 -14.82 6.52
C ILE A 166 -2.28 -16.27 6.96
N CYS A 167 -2.06 -17.19 6.01
CA CYS A 167 -1.76 -18.58 6.31
C CYS A 167 -0.47 -18.70 7.15
N ASP A 168 0.60 -18.01 6.76
CA ASP A 168 1.87 -18.01 7.50
C ASP A 168 1.70 -17.46 8.92
N ILE A 169 1.00 -16.34 9.07
CA ILE A 169 0.74 -15.74 10.39
C ILE A 169 -0.03 -16.72 11.28
N ASN A 170 -1.10 -17.34 10.76
CA ASN A 170 -1.88 -18.30 11.53
C ASN A 170 -1.06 -19.55 11.88
N TYR A 171 -0.20 -20.02 10.97
CA TYR A 171 0.72 -21.10 11.26
C TYR A 171 1.64 -20.76 12.43
N TRP A 172 2.26 -19.58 12.42
CA TRP A 172 3.14 -19.15 13.50
C TRP A 172 2.41 -18.89 14.82
N ILE A 173 1.17 -18.40 14.78
CA ILE A 173 0.35 -18.27 15.98
C ILE A 173 0.15 -19.65 16.61
N ASN A 174 -0.30 -20.64 15.84
CA ASN A 174 -0.53 -21.99 16.35
C ASN A 174 0.76 -22.63 16.86
N GLU A 175 1.88 -22.47 16.14
CA GLU A 175 3.17 -23.03 16.57
C GLU A 175 3.66 -22.40 17.89
N LEU A 176 3.46 -21.09 18.07
CA LEU A 176 3.80 -20.41 19.32
C LEU A 176 2.87 -20.83 20.47
N GLU A 177 1.58 -20.98 20.22
CA GLU A 177 0.62 -21.49 21.21
C GLU A 177 0.99 -22.91 21.66
N ASP A 178 1.29 -23.81 20.72
CA ASP A 178 1.74 -25.16 21.00
C ASP A 178 3.04 -25.18 21.82
N GLU A 179 3.99 -24.30 21.51
CA GLU A 179 5.25 -24.22 22.24
C GLU A 179 5.07 -23.66 23.65
N ILE A 180 4.20 -22.66 23.83
CA ILE A 180 3.83 -22.15 25.15
C ILE A 180 3.22 -23.27 26.00
N ASP A 181 2.32 -24.07 25.45
CA ASP A 181 1.69 -25.17 26.16
C ASP A 181 2.70 -26.25 26.58
N LYS A 182 3.67 -26.58 25.71
CA LYS A 182 4.79 -27.47 26.05
C LYS A 182 5.64 -26.92 27.19
N MET A 183 6.01 -25.63 27.12
CA MET A 183 6.80 -24.98 28.17
C MET A 183 6.06 -24.93 29.51
N VAL A 184 4.75 -24.64 29.50
CA VAL A 184 3.91 -24.66 30.71
C VAL A 184 3.89 -26.06 31.32
N LYS A 185 3.73 -27.10 30.49
CA LYS A 185 3.77 -28.48 30.95
C LYS A 185 5.14 -28.82 31.58
N GLU A 186 6.23 -28.50 30.92
CA GLU A 186 7.59 -28.73 31.44
C GLU A 186 7.81 -28.00 32.77
N ASN A 187 7.39 -26.74 32.87
CA ASN A 187 7.51 -25.95 34.09
C ASN A 187 6.71 -26.57 35.24
N ASN A 188 5.52 -27.09 34.96
CA ASN A 188 4.71 -27.80 35.95
C ASN A 188 5.40 -29.10 36.42
N ASP A 189 5.99 -29.86 35.49
CA ASP A 189 6.73 -31.09 35.80
C ASP A 189 7.99 -30.78 36.65
N LEU A 190 8.75 -29.76 36.28
CA LEU A 190 9.91 -29.28 37.06
C LEU A 190 9.52 -28.77 38.44
N ASN A 191 8.42 -28.03 38.56
CA ASN A 191 7.93 -27.60 39.86
C ASN A 191 7.50 -28.78 40.74
N ARG A 192 6.92 -29.83 40.14
CA ARG A 192 6.56 -31.05 40.86
C ARG A 192 7.80 -31.77 41.36
N THR A 193 8.81 -31.98 40.52
CA THR A 193 10.04 -32.66 40.92
C THR A 193 10.81 -31.87 41.97
N LYS A 194 10.87 -30.53 41.83
CA LYS A 194 11.43 -29.64 42.86
C LYS A 194 10.74 -29.82 44.21
N ARG A 195 9.40 -29.78 44.26
CA ARG A 195 8.65 -29.98 45.53
C ARG A 195 8.92 -31.35 46.16
N ILE A 196 9.04 -32.40 45.34
CA ILE A 196 9.38 -33.74 45.82
C ILE A 196 10.79 -33.76 46.40
N ALA A 197 11.77 -33.16 45.71
CA ALA A 197 13.14 -33.07 46.17
C ALA A 197 13.27 -32.27 47.47
N GLU A 198 12.60 -31.12 47.58
CA GLU A 198 12.55 -30.31 48.81
C GLU A 198 11.94 -31.12 49.97
N LYS A 199 10.85 -31.86 49.72
CA LYS A 199 10.27 -32.74 50.74
C LYS A 199 11.24 -33.83 51.18
N LEU A 200 11.88 -34.53 50.25
CA LEU A 200 12.85 -35.57 50.58
C LEU A 200 14.03 -35.00 51.37
N LEU A 201 14.51 -33.80 51.01
CA LEU A 201 15.55 -33.10 51.76
C LEU A 201 15.12 -32.81 53.20
N THR A 202 13.92 -32.27 53.41
CA THR A 202 13.42 -32.03 54.78
C THR A 202 13.28 -33.32 55.59
N GLU A 203 12.93 -34.43 54.94
CA GLU A 203 12.82 -35.74 55.59
C GLU A 203 14.20 -36.28 55.97
N THR A 204 15.22 -36.15 55.11
CA THR A 204 16.59 -36.57 55.44
C THR A 204 17.22 -35.70 56.52
N GLU A 205 16.97 -34.39 56.53
CA GLU A 205 17.38 -33.47 57.61
C GLU A 205 16.74 -33.84 58.94
N ASN A 206 15.45 -34.20 58.95
CA ASN A 206 14.77 -34.67 60.16
C ASN A 206 15.37 -35.99 60.69
N GLN A 207 15.68 -36.95 59.80
CA GLN A 207 16.36 -38.19 60.22
C GLN A 207 17.76 -37.93 60.78
N LEU A 208 18.50 -36.97 60.22
CA LEU A 208 19.79 -36.54 60.73
C LEU A 208 19.67 -35.94 62.14
N HIS A 209 18.66 -35.08 62.37
CA HIS A 209 18.40 -34.51 63.70
C HIS A 209 18.15 -35.61 64.74
N ILE A 210 17.29 -36.59 64.42
CA ILE A 210 17.01 -37.72 65.33
C ILE A 210 18.29 -38.50 65.62
N ALA A 211 19.14 -38.73 64.61
CA ALA A 211 20.41 -39.42 64.81
C ALA A 211 21.37 -38.63 65.72
N GLN A 212 21.44 -37.31 65.56
CA GLN A 212 22.25 -36.43 66.40
C GLN A 212 21.76 -36.43 67.86
N GLU A 213 20.44 -36.34 68.09
CA GLU A 213 19.86 -36.39 69.44
C GLU A 213 20.11 -37.73 70.12
N CYS A 214 19.99 -38.83 69.37
CA CYS A 214 20.32 -40.15 69.88
C CYS A 214 21.81 -40.26 70.26
N LEU A 215 22.73 -39.75 69.44
CA LEU A 215 24.16 -39.72 69.79
C LEU A 215 24.41 -38.89 71.06
N TYR A 216 23.79 -37.72 71.16
CA TYR A 216 23.89 -36.86 72.34
C TYR A 216 23.39 -37.54 73.62
N ASN A 217 22.29 -38.29 73.54
CA ASN A 217 21.79 -39.06 74.69
C ASN A 217 22.71 -40.23 75.07
N ARG A 218 23.39 -40.85 74.09
CA ARG A 218 24.37 -41.92 74.32
C ARG A 218 25.62 -41.41 75.03
N GLU A 219 26.08 -40.20 74.68
CA GLU A 219 27.22 -39.55 75.31
C GLU A 219 27.00 -39.23 76.80
N LYS A 220 25.73 -39.09 77.23
CA LYS A 220 25.36 -38.87 78.63
C LYS A 220 25.42 -40.12 79.52
N ARG A 221 25.58 -41.33 78.96
CA ARG A 221 25.68 -42.56 79.77
C ARG A 221 26.95 -42.54 80.61
N GLN A 222 26.96 -43.25 81.74
CA GLN A 222 28.10 -43.25 82.67
C GLN A 222 28.57 -44.66 83.02
N GLY A 223 29.85 -44.76 83.40
CA GLY A 223 30.45 -46.01 83.85
C GLY A 223 30.50 -47.05 82.73
N ILE A 224 30.09 -48.28 83.05
CA ILE A 224 30.12 -49.42 82.13
C ILE A 224 29.16 -49.30 80.95
N ASP A 225 28.17 -48.40 81.01
CA ASP A 225 27.18 -48.21 79.95
C ASP A 225 27.65 -47.26 78.83
N LEU A 226 28.76 -46.53 79.05
CA LEU A 226 29.41 -45.70 78.03
C LEU A 226 30.24 -46.58 77.07
N VAL A 227 29.54 -47.21 76.12
CA VAL A 227 30.10 -48.19 75.19
C VAL A 227 29.92 -47.75 73.74
N HIS A 228 31.01 -47.79 72.98
CA HIS A 228 31.03 -47.60 71.52
C HIS A 228 30.43 -48.81 70.78
N ASP A 229 29.11 -48.92 70.80
CA ASP A 229 28.40 -50.03 70.16
C ASP A 229 28.30 -49.88 68.63
N ASN A 230 27.84 -50.95 67.98
CA ASN A 230 27.68 -50.98 66.53
C ASN A 230 26.62 -49.98 66.03
N VAL A 231 25.68 -49.59 66.89
CA VAL A 231 24.63 -48.62 66.54
C VAL A 231 25.22 -47.21 66.50
N GLU A 232 25.97 -46.80 67.52
CA GLU A 232 26.68 -45.53 67.58
C GLU A 232 27.60 -45.34 66.37
N LYS A 233 28.41 -46.35 66.03
CA LYS A 233 29.28 -46.30 64.84
C LYS A 233 28.49 -46.06 63.55
N LYS A 234 27.35 -46.72 63.38
CA LYS A 234 26.46 -46.51 62.22
C LYS A 234 25.82 -45.13 62.24
N MET A 235 25.43 -44.61 63.40
CA MET A 235 24.82 -43.28 63.52
C MET A 235 25.83 -42.16 63.22
N VAL A 236 27.07 -42.29 63.71
CA VAL A 236 28.18 -41.40 63.34
C VAL A 236 28.43 -41.46 61.84
N GLN A 237 28.48 -42.65 61.23
CA GLN A 237 28.65 -42.80 59.79
C GLN A 237 27.54 -42.09 58.99
N VAL A 238 26.27 -42.29 59.34
CA VAL A 238 25.12 -41.64 58.68
C VAL A 238 25.20 -40.11 58.84
N SER A 239 25.59 -39.63 60.03
CA SER A 239 25.75 -38.19 60.25
C SER A 239 26.85 -37.58 59.38
N LEU A 240 27.99 -38.25 59.23
CA LEU A 240 29.10 -37.77 58.42
C LEU A 240 28.79 -37.81 56.92
N GLN A 241 28.07 -38.83 56.44
CA GLN A 241 27.70 -38.95 55.02
C GLN A 241 26.76 -37.83 54.55
N MET A 242 25.98 -37.23 55.43
CA MET A 242 25.10 -36.11 55.09
C MET A 242 25.82 -34.75 55.00
N TYR A 243 27.06 -34.62 55.50
CA TYR A 243 27.85 -33.39 55.47
C TYR A 243 28.93 -33.35 54.38
N LEU A 244 29.16 -34.45 53.65
CA LEU A 244 30.03 -34.45 52.48
C LEU A 244 29.22 -34.28 51.19
N PRO A 245 29.58 -33.32 50.32
CA PRO A 245 28.94 -33.12 49.02
C PRO A 245 29.20 -34.28 48.03
#